data_AF-A0AAN9AEE6-F1
#
_entry.id   AF-A0AAN9AEE6-F1
#
_cell.length_a   1.000
_cell.length_b   1.000
_cell.length_c   1.000
_cell.angle_alpha   90.00
_cell.angle_beta   90.00
_cell.angle_gamma   90.00
#
_symmetry.space_group_name_H-M   'P 1'
#
loop_
_entity.id
_entity.type
_entity.pdbx_description
1 polymer ?
#
loop_
_entity_poly.entity_id
_entity_poly.type
_entity_poly.pdbx_seq_one_letter_code
_entity_poly.pdbx_strand_id
1 'polypeptide(L)'
;MKDYKYIPSNYFVLTYPGKTIFLAMGETMMMTAWLWPQFPSPTYMGYLATFLTWVGTEYNFYVKWLFLIIMGIHVIETLFAFYYCYKLKLTSLTTLKWTTQVFIVGIISLNYLIKPVTGKRTPEDATKDARFDKKET
;
A
#
# COMPACT_ATOMS: atom_id res chain seq x y z
N MET A 1 -27.38 22.19 -2.68
CA MET A 1 -26.36 21.41 -3.41
C MET A 1 -25.19 21.23 -2.46
N LYS A 2 -24.82 19.99 -2.10
CA LYS A 2 -23.57 19.75 -1.38
C LYS A 2 -22.44 19.97 -2.37
N ASP A 3 -21.51 20.86 -2.07
CA ASP A 3 -20.31 21.07 -2.88
C ASP A 3 -19.53 19.75 -2.96
N TYR A 4 -19.61 19.07 -4.10
CA TYR A 4 -18.83 17.86 -4.32
C TYR A 4 -17.37 18.29 -4.49
N LYS A 5 -16.56 18.00 -3.47
CA LYS A 5 -15.09 18.04 -3.51
C LYS A 5 -14.62 17.35 -4.80
N TYR A 6 -14.05 18.11 -5.73
CA TYR A 6 -13.49 17.55 -6.96
C TYR A 6 -12.20 16.80 -6.66
N ILE A 7 -12.08 15.58 -7.18
CA ILE A 7 -10.88 14.74 -7.07
C ILE A 7 -10.47 14.41 -8.50
N PRO A 8 -9.26 14.77 -8.94
CA PRO A 8 -8.83 14.47 -10.29
C PRO A 8 -8.67 12.96 -10.50
N SER A 9 -8.98 12.47 -11.70
CA SER A 9 -8.93 11.04 -12.05
C SER A 9 -7.54 10.38 -11.85
N ASN A 10 -6.49 11.20 -11.84
CA ASN A 10 -5.10 10.81 -11.61
C ASN A 10 -4.62 11.03 -10.17
N TYR A 11 -5.51 11.36 -9.22
CA TYR A 11 -5.17 11.64 -7.84
C TYR A 11 -4.39 10.49 -7.20
N PHE A 12 -3.14 10.76 -6.81
CA PHE A 12 -2.29 9.82 -6.10
C PHE A 12 -1.36 10.59 -5.16
N VAL A 13 -1.19 10.07 -3.95
CA VAL A 13 -0.26 10.63 -2.96
C VAL A 13 0.64 9.50 -2.48
N LEU A 14 1.95 9.68 -2.67
CA LEU A 14 2.93 8.74 -2.13
C LEU A 14 2.95 8.86 -0.61
N THR A 15 2.60 7.78 0.08
CA THR A 15 2.70 7.74 1.55
C THR A 15 4.18 7.80 1.92
N TYR A 16 4.53 8.66 2.91
CA TYR A 16 5.90 8.99 3.33
C TYR A 16 6.91 7.86 3.05
N PRO A 17 7.86 8.04 2.11
CA PRO A 17 8.67 6.95 1.58
C PRO A 17 9.47 6.22 2.65
N GLY A 18 9.94 6.92 3.69
CA GLY A 18 10.62 6.31 4.82
C GLY A 18 9.75 5.34 5.62
N LYS A 19 8.46 5.66 5.84
CA LYS A 19 7.51 4.76 6.52
C LYS A 19 7.20 3.53 5.66
N THR A 20 7.01 3.76 4.36
CA THR A 20 6.80 2.70 3.37
C THR A 20 7.96 1.71 3.36
N ILE A 21 9.20 2.21 3.30
CA ILE A 21 10.40 1.36 3.33
C ILE A 21 10.48 0.59 4.65
N PHE A 22 10.26 1.27 5.78
CA PHE A 22 10.33 0.61 7.09
C PHE A 22 9.31 -0.52 7.25
N LEU A 23 8.04 -0.28 6.85
CA LEU A 23 6.99 -1.31 6.90
C LEU A 23 7.27 -2.47 5.95
N ALA A 24 7.64 -2.18 4.70
CA ALA A 24 7.98 -3.20 3.72
C ALA A 24 9.16 -4.08 4.18
N MET A 25 10.18 -3.47 4.80
CA MET A 25 11.30 -4.20 5.39
C MET A 25 10.83 -5.08 6.55
N GLY A 26 10.00 -4.57 7.45
CA GLY A 26 9.46 -5.34 8.58
C GLY A 26 8.66 -6.56 8.13
N GLU A 27 7.76 -6.39 7.17
CA GLU A 27 6.97 -7.49 6.60
C GLU A 27 7.86 -8.52 5.90
N THR A 28 8.84 -8.07 5.12
CA THR A 28 9.82 -8.95 4.47
C THR A 28 10.63 -9.73 5.51
N MET A 29 11.04 -9.09 6.60
CA MET A 29 11.77 -9.74 7.69
C MET A 29 10.93 -10.77 8.43
N MET A 30 9.63 -10.51 8.65
CA MET A 30 8.71 -11.50 9.22
C MET A 30 8.52 -12.69 8.27
N MET A 31 8.38 -12.43 6.98
CA MET A 31 8.27 -13.47 5.95
C MET A 31 9.52 -14.34 5.91
N THR A 32 10.72 -13.75 5.93
CA THR A 32 11.98 -14.51 5.92
C THR A 32 12.18 -15.27 7.22
N ALA A 33 11.88 -14.68 8.37
CA ALA A 33 11.92 -15.39 9.65
C ALA A 33 10.98 -16.61 9.66
N TRP A 34 9.81 -16.51 9.04
CA TRP A 34 8.87 -17.64 8.94
C TRP A 34 9.33 -18.71 7.94
N LEU A 35 9.58 -18.32 6.69
CA LEU A 35 9.78 -19.27 5.58
C LEU A 35 11.23 -19.75 5.43
N TRP A 36 12.19 -18.88 5.73
CA TRP A 36 13.61 -19.17 5.54
C TRP A 36 14.47 -18.45 6.58
N PRO A 37 14.43 -18.86 7.86
CA PRO A 37 15.11 -18.18 8.95
C PRO A 37 16.64 -18.16 8.82
N GLN A 38 17.22 -18.96 7.93
CA GLN A 38 18.65 -19.00 7.62
C GLN A 38 19.06 -18.07 6.47
N PHE A 39 18.11 -17.42 5.81
CA PHE A 39 18.38 -16.46 4.74
C PHE A 39 19.12 -15.19 5.23
N PRO A 40 18.73 -14.56 6.35
CA PRO A 40 19.45 -13.40 6.88
C PRO A 40 20.88 -13.79 7.25
N SER A 41 21.85 -13.31 6.48
CA SER A 41 23.25 -13.61 6.72
C SER A 41 23.80 -12.78 7.87
N PRO A 42 24.39 -13.39 8.92
CA PRO A 42 25.10 -12.67 9.97
C PRO A 42 26.24 -11.80 9.44
N THR A 43 26.85 -12.16 8.32
CA THR A 43 27.92 -11.38 7.67
C THR A 43 27.42 -10.01 7.19
N TYR A 44 26.19 -9.94 6.69
CA TYR A 44 25.64 -8.70 6.12
C TYR A 44 24.73 -7.94 7.09
N MET A 45 24.02 -8.66 7.98
CA MET A 45 23.01 -8.09 8.87
C MET A 45 23.38 -8.14 10.36
N GLY A 46 24.49 -8.79 10.73
CA GLY A 46 24.99 -8.84 12.11
C GLY A 46 23.97 -9.41 13.09
N TYR A 47 23.78 -8.71 14.21
CA TYR A 47 22.83 -9.11 15.26
C TYR A 47 21.38 -9.20 14.80
N LEU A 48 20.99 -8.44 13.76
CA LEU A 48 19.65 -8.51 13.23
C LEU A 48 19.39 -9.88 12.57
N ALA A 49 20.38 -10.43 11.87
CA ALA A 49 20.26 -11.78 11.30
C ALA A 49 20.13 -12.82 12.41
N THR A 50 20.97 -12.76 13.45
CA THR A 50 20.87 -13.66 14.61
C THR A 50 19.49 -13.58 15.27
N PHE A 51 18.95 -12.38 15.45
CA PHE A 51 17.62 -12.17 16.02
C PHE A 51 16.53 -12.78 15.13
N LEU A 52 16.54 -12.50 13.81
CA LEU A 52 15.54 -13.03 12.89
C LEU A 52 15.59 -14.55 12.79
N THR A 53 16.78 -15.16 12.79
CA THR A 53 16.94 -16.61 12.85
C THR A 53 16.35 -17.16 14.14
N TRP A 54 16.70 -16.58 15.29
CA TRP A 54 16.19 -17.03 16.60
C TRP A 54 14.66 -16.91 16.71
N VAL A 55 14.08 -15.78 16.31
CA VAL A 55 12.62 -15.58 16.28
C VAL A 55 11.97 -16.59 15.33
N GLY A 56 12.57 -16.79 14.16
CA GLY A 56 12.09 -17.71 13.14
C GLY A 56 12.19 -19.20 13.52
N THR A 57 13.10 -19.59 14.40
CA THR A 57 13.24 -20.99 14.87
C THR A 57 12.47 -21.27 16.15
N GLU A 58 12.59 -20.40 17.16
CA GLU A 58 11.97 -20.61 18.48
C GLU A 58 10.48 -20.24 18.49
N TYR A 59 10.09 -19.22 17.73
CA TYR A 59 8.72 -18.69 17.72
C TYR A 59 8.03 -18.79 16.36
N ASN A 60 8.48 -19.71 15.49
CA ASN A 60 7.99 -19.84 14.10
C ASN A 60 6.46 -19.84 14.00
N PHE A 61 5.79 -20.59 14.87
CA PHE A 61 4.33 -20.68 14.90
C PHE A 61 3.66 -19.31 15.08
N TYR A 62 4.15 -18.51 16.03
CA TYR A 62 3.61 -17.17 16.29
C TYR A 62 3.92 -16.20 15.16
N VAL A 63 5.15 -16.24 14.62
CA VAL A 63 5.55 -15.41 13.47
C VAL A 63 4.67 -15.70 12.27
N LYS A 64 4.41 -16.97 11.96
CA LYS A 64 3.51 -17.41 10.91
C LYS A 64 2.11 -16.80 11.07
N TRP A 65 1.50 -16.95 12.25
CA TRP A 65 0.15 -16.45 12.48
C TRP A 65 0.08 -14.93 12.40
N LEU A 66 1.04 -14.23 13.02
CA LEU A 66 1.12 -12.78 12.94
C LEU A 66 1.26 -12.31 11.49
N PHE A 67 2.16 -12.91 10.73
CA PHE A 67 2.34 -12.58 9.31
C PHE A 67 1.06 -12.82 8.50
N LEU A 68 0.41 -13.99 8.66
CA LEU A 68 -0.83 -14.30 7.94
C LEU A 68 -1.98 -13.35 8.30
N ILE A 69 -2.10 -12.93 9.57
CA ILE A 69 -3.10 -11.94 10.00
C ILE A 69 -2.83 -10.59 9.36
N ILE A 70 -1.57 -10.11 9.40
CA ILE A 70 -1.17 -8.84 8.77
C ILE A 70 -1.47 -8.88 7.27
N MET A 71 -1.06 -9.95 6.57
CA MET A 71 -1.35 -10.11 5.14
C MET A 71 -2.86 -10.15 4.85
N GLY A 72 -3.64 -10.81 5.71
CA GLY A 72 -5.10 -10.82 5.61
C GLY A 72 -5.71 -9.41 5.72
N ILE A 73 -5.24 -8.61 6.67
CA ILE A 73 -5.65 -7.21 6.83
C ILE A 73 -5.27 -6.40 5.58
N HIS A 74 -4.04 -6.54 5.08
CA HIS A 74 -3.58 -5.82 3.90
C HIS A 74 -4.38 -6.18 2.64
N VAL A 75 -4.77 -7.44 2.47
CA VAL A 75 -5.67 -7.87 1.39
C VAL A 75 -7.03 -7.19 1.51
N ILE A 76 -7.63 -7.18 2.69
CA ILE A 76 -8.92 -6.51 2.94
C ILE A 76 -8.82 -5.01 2.63
N GLU A 77 -7.77 -4.34 3.11
CA GLU A 77 -7.53 -2.91 2.86
C GLU A 77 -7.30 -2.61 1.38
N THR A 78 -6.62 -3.50 0.67
CA THR A 78 -6.38 -3.37 -0.78
C THR A 78 -7.68 -3.52 -1.57
N LEU A 79 -8.56 -4.43 -1.16
CA LEU A 79 -9.91 -4.56 -1.75
C LEU A 79 -10.75 -3.30 -1.49
N PHE A 80 -10.68 -2.74 -0.28
CA PHE A 80 -11.31 -1.45 0.00
C PHE A 80 -10.73 -0.33 -0.86
N ALA A 81 -9.41 -0.26 -1.02
CA ALA A 81 -8.76 0.72 -1.88
C ALA A 81 -9.25 0.61 -3.33
N PHE A 82 -9.31 -0.61 -3.87
CA PHE A 82 -9.82 -0.87 -5.21
C PHE A 82 -11.27 -0.40 -5.37
N TYR A 83 -12.14 -0.73 -4.41
CA TYR A 83 -13.53 -0.27 -4.36
C TYR A 83 -13.62 1.27 -4.33
N TYR A 84 -12.80 1.94 -3.51
CA TYR A 84 -12.78 3.40 -3.43
C TYR A 84 -12.26 4.05 -4.72
N CYS A 85 -11.22 3.49 -5.36
CA CYS A 85 -10.73 3.98 -6.65
C CYS A 85 -11.82 3.90 -7.73
N TYR A 86 -12.56 2.79 -7.78
CA TYR A 86 -13.71 2.63 -8.68
C TYR A 86 -14.81 3.67 -8.40
N LYS A 87 -15.17 3.85 -7.12
CA LYS A 87 -16.16 4.85 -6.69
C LYS A 87 -15.75 6.29 -7.03
N LEU A 88 -14.47 6.59 -6.94
CA LEU A 88 -13.88 7.89 -7.26
C LEU A 88 -13.61 8.08 -8.76
N LYS A 89 -13.91 7.07 -9.61
CA LYS A 89 -13.64 7.08 -11.05
C LYS A 89 -12.18 7.42 -11.37
N LEU A 90 -11.25 6.87 -10.58
CA LEU A 90 -9.83 7.03 -10.85
C LEU A 90 -9.42 6.16 -12.05
N THR A 91 -8.40 6.59 -12.78
CA THR A 91 -7.87 5.82 -13.91
C THR A 91 -7.32 4.46 -13.45
N SER A 92 -7.27 3.48 -14.36
CA SER A 92 -6.71 2.15 -14.08
C SER A 92 -5.27 2.20 -13.57
N LEU A 93 -4.44 3.08 -14.14
CA LEU A 93 -3.06 3.28 -13.70
C LEU A 93 -2.98 3.85 -12.27
N THR A 94 -3.84 4.81 -11.94
CA THR A 94 -3.92 5.39 -10.59
C THR A 94 -4.47 4.38 -9.59
N THR A 95 -5.44 3.57 -9.99
CA THR A 95 -5.96 2.45 -9.19
C THR A 95 -4.84 1.48 -8.85
N LEU A 96 -4.04 1.04 -9.83
CA LEU A 96 -2.90 0.15 -9.60
C LEU A 96 -1.89 0.76 -8.61
N LYS A 97 -1.57 2.04 -8.74
CA LYS A 97 -0.67 2.74 -7.80
C LYS A 97 -1.22 2.73 -6.38
N TRP A 98 -2.51 3.03 -6.21
CA TRP A 98 -3.17 3.01 -4.91
C TRP A 98 -3.22 1.61 -4.31
N THR A 99 -3.64 0.60 -5.07
CA THR A 99 -3.74 -0.78 -4.56
C THR A 99 -2.37 -1.31 -4.16
N THR A 100 -1.32 -1.07 -4.96
CA THR A 100 0.05 -1.49 -4.61
C THR A 100 0.54 -0.78 -3.35
N GLN A 101 0.32 0.53 -3.23
CA GLN A 101 0.74 1.27 -2.04
C GLN A 101 -0.04 0.84 -0.79
N VAL A 102 -1.35 0.62 -0.88
CA VAL A 102 -2.17 0.13 0.24
C VAL A 102 -1.77 -1.29 0.61
N PHE A 103 -1.42 -2.14 -0.35
CA PHE A 103 -0.93 -3.48 -0.04
C PHE A 103 0.39 -3.49 0.73
N ILE A 104 1.26 -2.50 0.54
CA ILE A 104 2.57 -2.42 1.22
C ILE A 104 2.49 -1.65 2.54
N VAL A 105 1.68 -0.60 2.59
CA VAL A 105 1.68 0.38 3.70
C VAL A 105 0.44 0.25 4.58
N GLY A 106 -0.57 -0.47 4.10
CA GLY A 106 -1.84 -0.69 4.77
C GLY A 106 -2.67 0.58 4.98
N ILE A 107 -3.35 0.63 6.12
CA ILE A 107 -4.31 1.67 6.51
C ILE A 107 -3.78 3.11 6.37
N ILE A 108 -2.48 3.31 6.57
CA ILE A 108 -1.89 4.67 6.52
C ILE A 108 -2.04 5.25 5.11
N SER A 109 -1.82 4.44 4.08
CA SER A 109 -2.06 4.82 2.69
C SER A 109 -3.56 4.98 2.40
N LEU A 110 -4.38 4.04 2.89
CA LEU A 110 -5.82 4.06 2.66
C LEU A 110 -6.48 5.36 3.18
N ASN A 111 -5.99 5.91 4.29
CA ASN A 111 -6.49 7.18 4.83
C ASN A 111 -6.37 8.35 3.86
N TYR A 112 -5.31 8.42 3.05
CA TYR A 112 -5.15 9.46 2.03
C TYR A 112 -6.12 9.29 0.86
N LEU A 113 -6.50 8.06 0.53
CA LEU A 113 -7.51 7.76 -0.48
C LEU A 113 -8.93 8.08 0.00
N ILE A 114 -9.26 7.73 1.26
CA ILE A 114 -10.59 7.98 1.85
C ILE A 114 -10.81 9.47 2.12
N LYS A 115 -9.75 10.20 2.54
CA LYS A 115 -9.81 11.63 2.85
C LYS A 115 -8.91 12.43 1.90
N PRO A 116 -9.28 12.53 0.61
CA PRO A 116 -8.45 13.22 -0.36
C PRO A 116 -8.35 14.71 -0.02
N VAL A 117 -7.13 15.23 -0.07
CA VAL A 117 -6.86 16.67 -0.01
C VAL A 117 -7.29 17.26 -1.35
N THR A 118 -8.27 18.15 -1.36
CA THR A 118 -8.79 18.69 -2.63
C THR A 118 -8.17 20.02 -2.98
N GLY A 119 -7.78 20.14 -4.25
CA GLY A 119 -7.57 21.43 -4.90
C GLY A 119 -8.86 21.98 -5.50
N LYS A 120 -8.85 23.26 -5.86
CA LYS A 120 -9.88 23.87 -6.72
C LYS A 120 -9.75 23.28 -8.13
N ARG A 121 -10.87 22.89 -8.75
CA ARG A 121 -10.90 22.38 -10.13
C ARG A 121 -10.47 23.48 -11.11
N THR A 122 -9.46 23.21 -11.95
CA THR A 122 -9.12 24.12 -13.05
C THR A 122 -9.79 23.66 -14.36
N PRO A 123 -10.04 24.56 -15.33
CA PRO A 123 -10.59 24.19 -16.65
C PRO A 123 -9.71 23.17 -17.41
N GLU A 124 -8.40 23.17 -17.16
CA GLU A 124 -7.47 22.22 -17.77
C GLU A 124 -7.70 20.79 -17.30
N ASP A 125 -8.02 20.59 -16.02
CA ASP A 125 -8.31 19.27 -15.45
C ASP A 125 -9.54 18.64 -16.10
N ALA A 126 -10.60 19.44 -16.30
CA ALA A 126 -11.82 19.01 -16.97
C ALA A 126 -11.57 18.59 -18.43
N THR A 127 -10.62 19.24 -19.10
CA THR A 127 -10.28 18.96 -20.51
C THR A 127 -9.40 17.72 -20.64
N LYS A 128 -8.57 17.41 -19.65
CA LYS A 128 -7.73 16.19 -19.62
C LYS A 128 -8.57 14.94 -19.35
N ASP A 129 -9.50 15.01 -18.39
CA ASP A 129 -10.42 13.91 -18.08
C ASP A 129 -11.28 13.56 -19.31
N ALA A 130 -11.84 14.57 -20.01
CA ALA A 130 -12.64 14.36 -21.21
C ALA A 130 -11.86 13.77 -22.41
N ARG A 131 -10.52 13.92 -22.43
CA ARG A 131 -9.66 13.31 -23.46
C ARG A 131 -9.25 11.88 -23.12
N PHE A 132 -9.19 11.52 -21.84
CA PHE A 132 -8.91 10.16 -21.40
C PHE A 132 -10.11 9.25 -21.63
N ASP A 133 -11.33 9.70 -21.30
CA ASP A 133 -12.57 8.96 -21.55
C ASP A 133 -12.75 8.60 -23.05
N LYS A 134 -12.26 9.45 -23.96
CA LYS A 134 -12.31 9.21 -25.41
C LYS A 134 -11.27 8.23 -25.96
N LYS A 135 -10.27 7.83 -25.16
CA LYS A 135 -9.22 6.89 -25.59
C LYS A 135 -9.48 5.45 -25.16
N GLU A 136 -10.45 5.23 -24.28
CA GLU A 136 -10.83 3.90 -23.79
C GLU A 136 -12.09 3.32 -24.49
N THR A 137 -12.65 4.04 -25.49
CA THR A 137 -13.66 3.54 -26.45
C THR A 137 -13.05 3.28 -27.81
#